data_AF-A0AAN6VVI5-F1
#
_entry.id   AF-A0AAN6VVI5-F1
#
_cell.length_a   1.000
_cell.length_b   1.000
_cell.length_c   1.000
_cell.angle_alpha   90.00
_cell.angle_beta   90.00
_cell.angle_gamma   90.00
#
_symmetry.space_group_name_H-M   'P 1'
#
loop_
_entity.id
_entity.type
_entity.pdbx_description
1 polymer ?
#
loop_
_entity_poly.entity_id
_entity_poly.type
_entity_poly.pdbx_seq_one_letter_code
_entity_poly.pdbx_strand_id
1 'polypeptide(L)'
;MTPRESPAMGHGADSRAWLEAAILSSNATLPGTLPGTLTSTTNSETAAESSEAAAQSSGLATTELEGPMKRKLATVRFISEVTWFDEGYDVITLDGWKVVAAVKNTKRFAEGEYVLFLEVDSFLPAGALFGDSLAGRELMFDCIMHGEAGYRVGTSLWVDWEGNQVISQGHVFHLSDFPDINRKVCRLHWERIEQPEEEFAEFIRDIDFSDDVGIKKWESFPEIDAATVNDHTDNAPTSNPKTPSFVVKTDMGRVQNCPNLFVKPKYQLFLFQESIKMDGASMTIYYVTNDSMPTAGSDLPRLPALDYANTHTFLQHAVHPSGRLGVCTRNQDLLPHQLPSKTVPSHNHYWTAAIAANLHQILPFLNRDMAIQAELVGATIQGNPYGYPQTPTIGGRPTHELFVFSITDIPSKKRWHPRKVEAFAAQHGLKHVPVLGYHTVPSVARHHQDLLDRAELKRGEGLVFKNCTDGRWFKVLSNRWILEKGDEMHAAKAAAKAKAKGKGKEKEKVGGEEEVVIKGWEASKEEVDTIRKIFENLEEWMRRDDGLKKWMEEWERGWQSGVVTKVAAKGAGGMDSGGGTGKGRKAAAATQNGQTNNGFGVSEAKRKELADWLRIDESAL
;
A
#
# COMPACT_ATOMS: atom_id res chain seq x y z
N MET A 1 47.34 3.88 12.89
CA MET A 1 48.09 2.67 12.50
C MET A 1 47.60 2.26 11.12
N THR A 2 48.50 1.79 10.24
CA THR A 2 48.18 1.40 8.86
C THR A 2 47.28 0.16 8.79
N PRO A 3 46.45 0.02 7.74
CA PRO A 3 45.63 -1.18 7.55
C PRO A 3 46.51 -2.39 7.18
N ARG A 4 46.12 -3.57 7.65
CA ARG A 4 46.71 -4.86 7.24
C ARG A 4 45.82 -5.51 6.20
N GLU A 5 46.43 -6.02 5.14
CA GLU A 5 45.73 -6.72 4.06
C GLU A 5 45.18 -8.09 4.51
N SER A 6 44.17 -8.57 3.78
CA SER A 6 43.44 -9.81 4.03
C SER A 6 44.23 -11.07 3.65
N PRO A 7 43.96 -12.22 4.28
CA PRO A 7 44.17 -13.53 3.64
C PRO A 7 42.92 -13.94 2.84
N ALA A 8 43.13 -14.43 1.63
CA ALA A 8 42.09 -15.06 0.80
C ALA A 8 41.99 -16.57 1.07
N MET A 9 41.02 -17.23 0.40
CA MET A 9 40.69 -18.68 0.42
C MET A 9 39.76 -19.11 1.58
N GLY A 10 38.72 -19.93 1.36
CA GLY A 10 38.27 -20.55 0.11
C GLY A 10 36.84 -21.10 0.20
N HIS A 11 36.33 -21.65 -0.91
CA HIS A 11 34.97 -22.22 -0.99
C HIS A 11 34.83 -23.58 -0.28
N GLY A 12 33.71 -23.77 0.43
CA GLY A 12 33.15 -25.10 0.76
C GLY A 12 33.05 -25.42 2.25
N ALA A 13 31.82 -25.50 2.76
CA ALA A 13 31.44 -25.71 4.17
C ALA A 13 31.90 -24.58 5.13
N ASP A 14 31.18 -24.20 6.18
CA ASP A 14 29.97 -24.78 6.78
C ASP A 14 29.02 -23.66 7.27
N SER A 15 27.97 -23.35 6.51
CA SER A 15 26.95 -22.38 6.92
C SER A 15 25.99 -22.91 7.98
N ARG A 16 26.02 -24.23 8.26
CA ARG A 16 25.16 -24.90 9.24
C ARG A 16 25.78 -24.83 10.63
N ALA A 17 27.09 -25.07 10.75
CA ALA A 17 27.83 -24.87 12.00
C ALA A 17 27.73 -23.42 12.52
N TRP A 18 27.75 -22.41 11.64
CA TRP A 18 27.54 -21.03 12.04
C TRP A 18 26.11 -20.78 12.55
N LEU A 19 25.10 -21.39 11.91
CA LEU A 19 23.70 -21.30 12.34
C LEU A 19 23.47 -22.00 13.68
N GLU A 20 24.04 -23.19 13.88
CA GLU A 20 23.94 -23.96 15.12
C GLU A 20 24.69 -23.29 16.28
N ALA A 21 25.85 -22.68 16.03
CA ALA A 21 26.55 -21.85 17.01
C ALA A 21 25.73 -20.61 17.42
N ALA A 22 25.07 -19.94 16.45
CA ALA A 22 24.18 -18.82 16.75
C ALA A 22 22.97 -19.26 17.61
N ILE A 23 22.35 -20.40 17.29
CA ILE A 23 21.23 -20.97 18.06
C ILE A 23 21.67 -21.34 19.49
N LEU A 24 22.83 -21.99 19.66
CA LEU A 24 23.35 -22.36 20.98
C LEU A 24 23.71 -21.14 21.82
N SER A 25 24.27 -20.07 21.23
CA SER A 25 24.60 -18.84 21.95
C SER A 25 23.36 -18.10 22.49
N SER A 26 22.18 -18.30 21.87
CA SER A 26 20.95 -17.61 22.23
C SER A 26 20.20 -18.19 23.44
N ASN A 27 20.66 -19.32 24.00
CA ASN A 27 20.04 -20.00 25.15
C ASN A 27 20.87 -19.92 26.45
N ALA A 28 21.91 -19.06 26.51
CA ALA A 28 22.74 -18.88 27.70
C ALA A 28 22.05 -18.01 28.75
N THR A 29 21.22 -18.63 29.61
CA THR A 29 20.67 -17.99 30.81
C THR A 29 21.79 -17.56 31.76
N LEU A 30 21.75 -16.32 32.25
CA LEU A 30 22.70 -15.84 33.27
C LEU A 30 22.59 -16.70 34.55
N PRO A 31 23.73 -17.10 35.16
CA PRO A 31 23.69 -17.92 36.38
C PRO A 31 23.20 -17.09 37.58
N GLY A 32 22.00 -17.42 38.07
CA GLY A 32 21.48 -16.90 39.33
C GLY A 32 22.26 -17.43 40.54
N THR A 33 22.43 -16.59 41.56
CA THR A 33 23.08 -16.93 42.83
C THR A 33 22.40 -18.09 43.55
N LEU A 34 23.22 -19.00 44.11
CA LEU A 34 22.78 -20.15 44.91
C LEU A 34 22.07 -19.73 46.21
N PRO A 35 21.08 -20.49 46.70
CA PRO A 35 20.48 -20.27 48.01
C PRO A 35 21.32 -20.90 49.12
N GLY A 36 21.63 -20.11 50.15
CA GLY A 36 22.16 -20.58 51.43
C GLY A 36 21.04 -20.79 52.45
N THR A 37 20.94 -21.99 53.02
CA THR A 37 19.99 -22.37 54.07
C THR A 37 20.21 -21.56 55.35
N LEU A 38 19.14 -21.18 56.07
CA LEU A 38 19.05 -21.36 57.53
C LEU A 38 17.64 -21.10 58.10
N THR A 39 17.43 -21.70 59.26
CA THR A 39 16.18 -22.05 59.95
C THR A 39 15.48 -20.93 60.74
N SER A 40 14.15 -20.95 60.66
CA SER A 40 13.15 -20.89 61.76
C SER A 40 13.01 -19.68 62.72
N THR A 41 11.81 -19.68 63.31
CA THR A 41 11.44 -19.18 64.66
C THR A 41 11.20 -17.69 64.91
N THR A 42 9.91 -17.33 64.80
CA THR A 42 9.06 -16.73 65.86
C THR A 42 9.25 -15.29 66.36
N ASN A 43 8.08 -14.66 66.53
CA ASN A 43 7.70 -13.70 67.58
C ASN A 43 8.02 -12.20 67.43
N SER A 44 6.99 -11.47 66.99
CA SER A 44 6.23 -10.47 67.75
C SER A 44 6.88 -9.17 68.28
N GLU A 45 6.03 -8.13 68.21
CA GLU A 45 5.95 -6.94 69.08
C GLU A 45 6.76 -5.66 68.74
N THR A 46 6.00 -4.71 68.17
CA THR A 46 5.75 -3.30 68.62
C THR A 46 6.83 -2.19 68.56
N ALA A 47 6.28 -0.98 68.40
CA ALA A 47 6.83 0.35 68.69
C ALA A 47 7.77 1.04 67.68
N ALA A 48 7.15 1.90 66.87
CA ALA A 48 7.51 3.29 66.55
C ALA A 48 8.92 3.83 66.91
N GLU A 49 9.60 4.48 65.94
CA GLU A 49 9.54 5.95 65.77
C GLU A 49 10.25 6.43 64.48
N SER A 50 10.04 7.73 64.20
CA SER A 50 10.50 8.59 63.10
C SER A 50 11.87 8.37 62.43
N SER A 51 11.93 8.58 61.11
CA SER A 51 12.65 9.72 60.49
C SER A 51 12.52 9.75 58.95
N GLU A 52 12.71 10.93 58.37
CA GLU A 52 12.45 11.23 56.95
C GLU A 52 13.66 10.93 56.04
N ALA A 53 13.41 10.31 54.88
CA ALA A 53 14.26 10.42 53.69
C ALA A 53 13.51 9.96 52.42
N ALA A 54 12.72 10.85 51.80
CA ALA A 54 11.97 10.54 50.57
C ALA A 54 12.89 10.54 49.34
N ALA A 55 13.60 9.42 49.10
CA ALA A 55 14.27 9.17 47.83
C ALA A 55 13.25 8.62 46.81
N GLN A 56 12.81 9.46 45.88
CA GLN A 56 11.88 9.04 44.81
C GLN A 56 12.56 8.06 43.85
N SER A 57 12.14 6.79 43.93
CA SER A 57 12.51 5.74 42.98
C SER A 57 11.81 5.98 41.64
N SER A 58 12.58 6.05 40.55
CA SER A 58 12.06 6.20 39.19
C SER A 58 11.31 4.94 38.75
N GLY A 59 9.98 4.98 38.82
CA GLY A 59 9.11 3.91 38.32
C GLY A 59 9.31 3.69 36.81
N LEU A 60 9.85 2.53 36.44
CA LEU A 60 9.98 2.13 35.04
C LEU A 60 8.57 1.85 34.49
N ALA A 61 8.00 2.83 33.78
CA ALA A 61 6.63 2.73 33.26
C ALA A 61 6.48 1.52 32.32
N THR A 62 5.72 0.53 32.76
CA THR A 62 5.26 -0.57 31.91
C THR A 62 4.36 -0.02 30.84
N THR A 63 4.85 0.06 29.60
CA THR A 63 4.07 0.47 28.44
C THR A 63 2.87 -0.45 28.26
N GLU A 64 1.68 0.07 28.52
CA GLU A 64 0.44 -0.56 28.08
C GLU A 64 0.45 -0.67 26.55
N LEU A 65 -0.05 -1.80 26.03
CA LEU A 65 -0.15 -2.02 24.60
C LEU A 65 -1.26 -1.12 24.05
N GLU A 66 -0.88 -0.02 23.39
CA GLU A 66 -1.80 0.82 22.65
C GLU A 66 -2.68 -0.04 21.73
N GLY A 67 -4.00 0.17 21.82
CA GLY A 67 -4.96 -0.46 20.93
C GLY A 67 -4.71 -0.10 19.45
N PRO A 68 -5.36 -0.78 18.50
CA PRO A 68 -5.17 -0.49 17.08
C PRO A 68 -5.52 0.97 16.78
N MET A 69 -4.51 1.80 16.50
CA MET A 69 -4.68 3.25 16.31
C MET A 69 -5.71 3.56 15.21
N LYS A 70 -6.82 4.20 15.59
CA LYS A 70 -7.68 4.96 14.66
C LYS A 70 -6.77 6.02 14.01
N ARG A 71 -6.74 6.09 12.68
CA ARG A 71 -5.98 7.13 11.97
C ARG A 71 -6.58 8.48 12.31
N LYS A 72 -5.77 9.37 12.88
CA LYS A 72 -6.12 10.76 13.20
C LYS A 72 -6.23 11.52 11.87
N LEU A 73 -7.41 12.04 11.53
CA LEU A 73 -7.64 12.67 10.22
C LEU A 73 -7.50 14.20 10.30
N ALA A 74 -8.08 14.82 11.32
CA ALA A 74 -7.86 16.22 11.67
C ALA A 74 -6.95 16.32 12.89
N THR A 75 -5.84 17.05 12.77
CA THR A 75 -4.84 17.21 13.84
C THR A 75 -4.29 18.62 13.82
N VAL A 76 -3.89 19.15 14.97
CA VAL A 76 -3.22 20.45 15.04
C VAL A 76 -1.72 20.25 14.85
N ARG A 77 -1.11 21.00 13.94
CA ARG A 77 0.28 20.85 13.50
C ARG A 77 0.99 22.20 13.50
N PHE A 78 2.27 22.19 13.81
CA PHE A 78 3.16 23.34 13.76
C PHE A 78 3.70 23.53 12.34
N ILE A 79 3.71 24.75 11.82
CA ILE A 79 4.36 25.06 10.54
C ILE A 79 5.86 25.23 10.75
N SER A 80 6.64 24.31 10.16
CA SER A 80 8.10 24.34 10.24
C SER A 80 8.75 25.20 9.14
N GLU A 81 8.05 25.45 8.03
CA GLU A 81 8.57 26.19 6.88
C GLU A 81 7.40 26.72 6.03
N VAL A 82 7.53 27.94 5.50
CA VAL A 82 6.62 28.51 4.48
C VAL A 82 7.45 28.96 3.29
N THR A 83 7.31 28.25 2.17
CA THR A 83 8.02 28.57 0.93
C THR A 83 7.07 29.15 -0.10
N TRP A 84 7.45 30.26 -0.73
CA TRP A 84 6.70 30.78 -1.87
C TRP A 84 6.76 29.77 -3.04
N PHE A 85 5.66 29.60 -3.77
CA PHE A 85 5.57 28.65 -4.88
C PHE A 85 5.09 29.30 -6.19
N ASP A 86 3.98 30.04 -6.17
CA ASP A 86 3.45 30.72 -7.36
C ASP A 86 2.64 31.96 -6.98
N GLU A 87 2.16 32.74 -7.95
CA GLU A 87 1.30 33.89 -7.72
C GLU A 87 0.01 33.47 -6.99
N GLY A 88 -0.10 33.86 -5.71
CA GLY A 88 -1.23 33.50 -4.85
C GLY A 88 -1.12 32.13 -4.17
N TYR A 89 0.03 31.45 -4.21
CA TYR A 89 0.22 30.13 -3.57
C TYR A 89 1.57 30.00 -2.85
N ASP A 90 1.49 29.52 -1.60
CA ASP A 90 2.65 29.14 -0.77
C ASP A 90 2.60 27.63 -0.49
N VAL A 91 3.76 27.01 -0.27
CA VAL A 91 3.91 25.62 0.18
C VAL A 91 4.25 25.61 1.66
N ILE A 92 3.35 25.00 2.42
CA ILE A 92 3.43 24.85 3.87
C ILE A 92 4.04 23.49 4.19
N THR A 93 5.18 23.47 4.89
CA THR A 93 5.80 22.24 5.42
C THR A 93 5.38 22.03 6.87
N LEU A 94 4.92 20.82 7.19
CA LEU A 94 4.53 20.41 8.54
C LEU A 94 4.85 18.92 8.78
N ASP A 95 5.67 18.62 9.78
CA ASP A 95 6.27 17.30 10.02
C ASP A 95 7.02 16.73 8.80
N GLY A 96 6.44 15.75 8.10
CA GLY A 96 6.94 15.26 6.80
C GLY A 96 6.00 15.54 5.62
N TRP A 97 4.97 16.37 5.83
CA TRP A 97 3.97 16.72 4.83
C TRP A 97 4.29 18.07 4.16
N LYS A 98 3.90 18.20 2.89
CA LYS A 98 3.86 19.46 2.15
C LYS A 98 2.44 19.72 1.64
N VAL A 99 1.95 20.94 1.83
CA VAL A 99 0.59 21.34 1.44
C VAL A 99 0.66 22.68 0.71
N VAL A 100 0.16 22.73 -0.53
CA VAL A 100 -0.02 23.99 -1.26
C VAL A 100 -1.27 24.69 -0.73
N ALA A 101 -1.09 25.92 -0.24
CA ALA A 101 -2.13 26.75 0.35
C ALA A 101 -2.31 28.05 -0.45
N ALA A 102 -3.55 28.51 -0.57
CA ALA A 102 -3.86 29.76 -1.26
C ALA A 102 -3.61 30.96 -0.36
N VAL A 103 -2.86 31.94 -0.86
CA VAL A 103 -2.46 33.15 -0.17
C VAL A 103 -3.56 34.20 -0.29
N LYS A 104 -4.32 34.41 0.80
CA LYS A 104 -5.33 35.47 0.85
C LYS A 104 -4.69 36.76 1.38
N ASN A 105 -4.94 37.91 0.73
CA ASN A 105 -4.36 39.20 1.13
C ASN A 105 -4.69 39.62 2.58
N THR A 106 -5.74 39.04 3.17
CA THR A 106 -6.19 39.29 4.56
C THR A 106 -5.70 38.24 5.57
N LYS A 107 -5.15 37.11 5.11
CA LYS A 107 -4.77 35.97 5.96
C LYS A 107 -3.72 35.13 5.23
N ARG A 108 -2.47 35.23 5.68
CA ARG A 108 -1.32 34.45 5.18
C ARG A 108 -0.86 33.49 6.27
N PHE A 109 -0.34 32.34 5.86
CA PHE A 109 0.34 31.42 6.77
C PHE A 109 1.75 31.94 7.12
N ALA A 110 2.27 31.54 8.27
CA ALA A 110 3.57 31.97 8.79
C ALA A 110 4.31 30.82 9.49
N GLU A 111 5.63 30.80 9.39
CA GLU A 111 6.48 29.89 10.15
C GLU A 111 6.30 30.09 11.65
N GLY A 112 6.22 28.99 12.39
CA GLY A 112 6.01 29.01 13.83
C GLY A 112 4.54 29.12 14.29
N GLU A 113 3.56 29.18 13.38
CA GLU A 113 2.14 29.11 13.79
C GLU A 113 1.62 27.66 13.88
N TYR A 114 0.52 27.48 14.61
CA TYR A 114 -0.27 26.25 14.59
C TYR A 114 -1.45 26.34 13.60
N VAL A 115 -1.66 25.26 12.85
CA VAL A 115 -2.77 25.09 11.89
C VAL A 115 -3.58 23.83 12.19
N LEU A 116 -4.85 23.83 11.77
CA LEU A 116 -5.62 22.60 11.65
C LEU A 116 -5.26 21.92 10.32
N PHE A 117 -4.59 20.77 10.40
CA PHE A 117 -4.22 19.95 9.26
C PHE A 117 -5.18 18.77 9.11
N LEU A 118 -5.71 18.62 7.89
CA LEU A 118 -6.46 17.45 7.46
C LEU A 118 -5.58 16.55 6.60
N GLU A 119 -5.38 15.31 7.03
CA GLU A 119 -4.68 14.30 6.24
C GLU A 119 -5.44 13.94 4.96
N VAL A 120 -4.71 13.47 3.94
CA VAL A 120 -5.33 12.79 2.79
C VAL A 120 -6.18 11.61 3.25
N ASP A 121 -7.26 11.34 2.52
CA ASP A 121 -8.36 10.44 2.91
C ASP A 121 -9.31 11.00 3.98
N SER A 122 -9.21 12.28 4.34
CA SER A 122 -10.29 12.98 5.08
C SER A 122 -11.47 13.28 4.14
N PHE A 123 -12.68 12.96 4.58
CA PHE A 123 -13.94 13.38 3.96
C PHE A 123 -14.60 14.47 4.81
N LEU A 124 -14.89 15.60 4.18
CA LEU A 124 -15.60 16.75 4.72
C LEU A 124 -17.04 16.69 4.21
N PRO A 125 -18.04 16.35 5.04
CA PRO A 125 -19.44 16.47 4.68
C PRO A 125 -19.80 17.88 4.19
N ALA A 126 -20.76 17.98 3.28
CA ALA A 126 -21.33 19.25 2.85
C ALA A 126 -22.11 19.92 4.01
N GLY A 127 -21.42 20.77 4.77
CA GLY A 127 -21.97 21.43 5.96
C GLY A 127 -21.29 22.77 6.27
N ALA A 128 -21.96 23.59 7.07
CA ALA A 128 -21.60 25.00 7.27
C ALA A 128 -20.22 25.24 7.92
N LEU A 129 -19.69 24.30 8.71
CA LEU A 129 -18.43 24.44 9.46
C LEU A 129 -17.21 24.78 8.58
N PHE A 130 -17.24 24.40 7.30
CA PHE A 130 -16.17 24.70 6.36
C PHE A 130 -16.60 25.69 5.26
N GLY A 131 -17.84 26.18 5.28
CA GLY A 131 -18.46 26.91 4.17
C GLY A 131 -17.70 28.17 3.77
N ASP A 132 -17.35 29.02 4.74
CA ASP A 132 -16.63 30.27 4.49
C ASP A 132 -15.13 30.05 4.21
N SER A 133 -14.52 29.06 4.87
CA SER A 133 -13.09 28.73 4.69
C SER A 133 -12.82 28.06 3.33
N LEU A 134 -13.77 27.26 2.84
CA LEU A 134 -13.80 26.67 1.50
C LEU A 134 -14.55 27.54 0.47
N ALA A 135 -14.99 28.76 0.81
CA ALA A 135 -15.71 29.61 -0.12
C ALA A 135 -14.91 29.84 -1.42
N GLY A 136 -15.59 29.71 -2.56
CA GLY A 136 -14.97 29.58 -3.89
C GLY A 136 -14.76 28.13 -4.35
N ARG A 137 -14.99 27.14 -3.48
CA ARG A 137 -14.97 25.70 -3.80
C ARG A 137 -16.36 25.05 -3.78
N GLU A 138 -17.43 25.78 -4.08
CA GLU A 138 -18.80 25.22 -4.22
C GLU A 138 -18.88 24.09 -5.27
N LEU A 139 -17.94 24.08 -6.23
CA LEU A 139 -17.75 23.02 -7.24
C LEU A 139 -16.98 21.78 -6.72
N MET A 140 -16.58 21.75 -5.44
CA MET A 140 -15.75 20.67 -4.86
C MET A 140 -16.51 19.71 -3.91
N PHE A 141 -17.84 19.76 -3.84
CA PHE A 141 -18.62 18.61 -3.35
C PHE A 141 -18.63 17.50 -4.42
N ASP A 142 -17.44 17.01 -4.73
CA ASP A 142 -17.13 16.22 -5.92
C ASP A 142 -17.35 14.72 -5.71
N CYS A 143 -17.73 14.31 -4.49
CA CYS A 143 -17.88 12.92 -4.09
C CYS A 143 -19.05 12.71 -3.13
N ILE A 144 -19.55 11.48 -3.09
CA ILE A 144 -20.64 11.03 -2.23
C ILE A 144 -20.14 9.83 -1.44
N MET A 145 -20.34 9.85 -0.13
CA MET A 145 -19.98 8.77 0.79
C MET A 145 -21.20 8.40 1.63
N HIS A 146 -21.64 7.14 1.62
CA HIS A 146 -22.87 6.68 2.27
C HIS A 146 -24.14 7.52 1.98
N GLY A 147 -24.22 8.15 0.81
CA GLY A 147 -25.34 9.03 0.41
C GLY A 147 -25.18 10.50 0.82
N GLU A 148 -24.16 10.84 1.59
CA GLU A 148 -23.80 12.22 1.97
C GLU A 148 -22.83 12.81 0.93
N ALA A 149 -23.13 14.01 0.41
CA ALA A 149 -22.21 14.73 -0.47
C ALA A 149 -21.11 15.41 0.35
N GLY A 150 -19.91 15.54 -0.21
CA GLY A 150 -18.79 16.17 0.49
C GLY A 150 -17.54 16.35 -0.37
N TYR A 151 -16.51 16.90 0.25
CA TYR A 151 -15.17 17.06 -0.34
C TYR A 151 -14.22 16.01 0.23
N ARG A 152 -13.43 15.36 -0.64
CA ARG A 152 -12.35 14.47 -0.24
C ARG A 152 -11.01 15.19 -0.32
N VAL A 153 -10.27 15.21 0.79
CA VAL A 153 -8.86 15.59 0.81
C VAL A 153 -8.02 14.48 0.18
N GLY A 154 -7.23 14.81 -0.84
CA GLY A 154 -6.36 13.87 -1.55
C GLY A 154 -5.07 14.53 -2.03
N THR A 155 -4.16 13.71 -2.53
CA THR A 155 -2.90 14.15 -3.14
C THR A 155 -3.12 14.84 -4.47
N SER A 156 -2.41 15.93 -4.71
CA SER A 156 -2.42 16.67 -5.98
C SER A 156 -0.99 17.07 -6.39
N LEU A 157 -0.70 17.01 -7.69
CA LEU A 157 0.52 17.55 -8.28
C LEU A 157 0.27 19.00 -8.70
N TRP A 158 1.12 19.91 -8.21
CA TRP A 158 1.16 21.30 -8.59
C TRP A 158 2.43 21.56 -9.39
N VAL A 159 2.34 22.46 -10.37
CA VAL A 159 3.44 22.87 -11.23
C VAL A 159 3.36 24.39 -11.35
N ASP A 160 4.44 25.09 -11.04
CA ASP A 160 4.53 26.55 -11.19
C ASP A 160 4.81 26.96 -12.65
N TRP A 161 4.94 28.27 -12.90
CA TRP A 161 5.24 28.81 -14.21
C TRP A 161 6.67 28.51 -14.72
N GLU A 162 7.61 28.14 -13.85
CA GLU A 162 8.97 27.70 -14.21
C GLU A 162 9.03 26.19 -14.55
N GLY A 163 8.01 25.43 -14.14
CA GLY A 163 7.93 23.98 -14.30
C GLY A 163 8.38 23.20 -13.06
N ASN A 164 8.66 23.86 -11.94
CA ASN A 164 8.97 23.19 -10.68
C ASN A 164 7.73 22.47 -10.16
N GLN A 165 7.91 21.26 -9.62
CA GLN A 165 6.81 20.39 -9.23
C GLN A 165 6.74 20.19 -7.72
N VAL A 166 5.55 20.38 -7.14
CA VAL A 166 5.28 20.10 -5.73
C VAL A 166 4.08 19.18 -5.60
N ILE A 167 4.23 18.15 -4.77
CA ILE A 167 3.14 17.22 -4.43
C ILE A 167 2.51 17.72 -3.14
N SER A 168 1.28 18.21 -3.24
CA SER A 168 0.47 18.68 -2.11
C SER A 168 -0.38 17.54 -1.55
N GLN A 169 -0.19 17.21 -0.27
CA GLN A 169 -0.88 16.11 0.40
C GLN A 169 -1.56 16.58 1.69
N GLY A 170 -2.87 16.77 1.63
CA GLY A 170 -3.69 17.19 2.76
C GLY A 170 -4.34 18.55 2.53
N HIS A 171 -4.82 19.16 3.61
CA HIS A 171 -5.32 20.53 3.60
C HIS A 171 -4.98 21.22 4.94
N VAL A 172 -4.69 22.51 4.90
CA VAL A 172 -4.43 23.32 6.10
C VAL A 172 -5.44 24.44 6.22
N PHE A 173 -5.86 24.73 7.44
CA PHE A 173 -6.65 25.89 7.81
C PHE A 173 -6.00 26.61 8.99
N HIS A 174 -6.17 27.93 9.09
CA HIS A 174 -5.76 28.64 10.30
C HIS A 174 -6.65 28.23 11.47
N LEU A 175 -6.07 28.06 12.66
CA LEU A 175 -6.85 27.74 13.86
C LEU A 175 -7.95 28.76 14.17
N SER A 176 -7.75 30.03 13.83
CA SER A 176 -8.74 31.09 14.02
C SER A 176 -10.03 30.91 13.21
N ASP A 177 -10.06 30.03 12.20
CA ASP A 177 -11.29 29.62 11.51
C ASP A 177 -12.13 28.60 12.32
N PHE A 178 -11.56 28.04 13.40
CA PHE A 178 -12.20 27.06 14.29
C PHE A 178 -12.11 27.52 15.76
N PRO A 179 -12.94 28.48 16.20
CA PRO A 179 -12.78 29.14 17.51
C PRO A 179 -12.72 28.21 18.73
N ASP A 180 -13.46 27.10 18.72
CA ASP A 180 -13.47 26.15 19.83
C ASP A 180 -12.23 25.25 19.87
N ILE A 181 -11.73 24.82 18.71
CA ILE A 181 -10.42 24.16 18.60
C ILE A 181 -9.32 25.14 19.03
N ASN A 182 -9.34 26.38 18.53
CA ASN A 182 -8.37 27.40 18.90
C ASN A 182 -8.34 27.63 20.42
N ARG A 183 -9.51 27.78 21.05
CA ARG A 183 -9.62 27.93 22.52
C ARG A 183 -9.07 26.71 23.27
N LYS A 184 -9.34 25.50 22.78
CA LYS A 184 -8.83 24.23 23.33
C LYS A 184 -7.30 24.15 23.21
N VAL A 185 -6.72 24.52 22.06
CA VAL A 185 -5.26 24.59 21.82
C VAL A 185 -4.60 25.65 22.72
N CYS A 186 -5.10 26.89 22.73
CA CYS A 186 -4.53 27.96 23.56
C CYS A 186 -4.55 27.62 25.05
N ARG A 187 -5.60 26.95 25.54
CA ARG A 187 -5.65 26.46 26.93
C ARG A 187 -4.59 25.39 27.19
N LEU A 188 -4.46 24.40 26.30
CA LEU A 188 -3.47 23.32 26.42
C LEU A 188 -2.02 23.84 26.35
N HIS A 189 -1.76 24.87 25.55
CA HIS A 189 -0.47 25.57 25.47
C HIS A 189 -0.19 26.36 26.74
N TRP A 190 -1.16 27.13 27.24
CA TRP A 190 -1.03 27.86 28.50
C TRP A 190 -0.76 26.94 29.70
N GLU A 191 -1.44 25.79 29.78
CA GLU A 191 -1.18 24.73 30.77
C GLU A 191 0.25 24.14 30.70
N ARG A 192 0.98 24.39 29.60
CA ARG A 192 2.31 23.84 29.28
C ARG A 192 3.31 24.92 28.89
N ILE A 193 3.07 26.18 29.25
CA ILE A 193 3.87 27.34 28.80
C ILE A 193 5.34 27.31 29.28
N GLU A 194 5.65 26.46 30.25
CA GLU A 194 7.02 26.20 30.74
C GLU A 194 7.75 25.10 29.94
N GLN A 195 7.06 24.37 29.05
CA GLN A 195 7.66 23.33 28.22
C GLN A 195 8.24 23.92 26.92
N PRO A 196 9.29 23.32 26.34
CA PRO A 196 9.75 23.67 24.99
C PRO A 196 8.63 23.52 23.95
N GLU A 197 8.62 24.41 22.96
CA GLU A 197 7.60 24.41 21.90
C GLU A 197 7.61 23.08 21.12
N GLU A 198 8.75 22.42 20.98
CA GLU A 198 8.87 21.09 20.36
C GLU A 198 8.19 19.98 21.16
N GLU A 199 8.15 20.09 22.50
CA GLU A 199 7.43 19.15 23.36
C GLU A 199 5.92 19.39 23.29
N PHE A 200 5.48 20.65 23.25
CA PHE A 200 4.07 20.96 23.00
C PHE A 200 3.63 20.54 21.59
N ALA A 201 4.46 20.74 20.57
CA ALA A 201 4.23 20.27 19.20
C ALA A 201 4.14 18.73 19.14
N GLU A 202 4.93 18.01 19.94
CA GLU A 202 4.80 16.55 20.08
C GLU A 202 3.48 16.15 20.73
N PHE A 203 3.12 16.78 21.84
CA PHE A 203 1.87 16.54 22.56
C PHE A 203 0.61 16.85 21.73
N ILE A 204 0.54 18.03 21.09
CA ILE A 204 -0.67 18.50 20.40
C ILE A 204 -0.93 17.72 19.10
N ARG A 205 0.14 17.26 18.41
CA ARG A 205 0.07 16.39 17.24
C ARG A 205 -0.70 15.10 17.53
N ASP A 206 -0.61 14.61 18.77
CA ASP A 206 -1.24 13.36 19.16
C ASP A 206 -2.72 13.49 19.56
N ILE A 207 -3.28 14.70 19.62
CA ILE A 207 -4.71 14.91 19.81
C ILE A 207 -5.44 14.86 18.45
N ASP A 208 -6.39 13.92 18.34
CA ASP A 208 -7.30 13.82 17.20
C ASP A 208 -8.48 14.78 17.38
N PHE A 209 -8.70 15.65 16.41
CA PHE A 209 -9.81 16.61 16.36
C PHE A 209 -10.87 16.21 15.30
N SER A 210 -10.75 15.03 14.67
CA SER A 210 -11.64 14.62 13.57
C SER A 210 -13.12 14.72 13.95
N ASP A 211 -13.45 14.25 15.16
CA ASP A 211 -14.82 14.25 15.67
C ASP A 211 -15.26 15.68 16.09
N ASP A 212 -14.35 16.57 16.54
CA ASP A 212 -14.64 17.99 16.86
C ASP A 212 -15.09 18.79 15.61
N VAL A 213 -14.64 18.40 14.40
CA VAL A 213 -14.98 19.05 13.12
C VAL A 213 -15.80 18.18 12.16
N GLY A 214 -16.32 17.03 12.62
CA GLY A 214 -17.19 16.17 11.82
C GLY A 214 -16.51 15.48 10.62
N ILE A 215 -15.19 15.37 10.63
CA ILE A 215 -14.40 14.72 9.59
C ILE A 215 -14.58 13.20 9.67
N LYS A 216 -14.87 12.59 8.53
CA LYS A 216 -15.00 11.14 8.38
C LYS A 216 -13.83 10.60 7.56
N LYS A 217 -13.51 9.32 7.70
CA LYS A 217 -12.54 8.67 6.79
C LYS A 217 -13.22 8.44 5.45
N TRP A 218 -12.57 8.81 4.35
CA TRP A 218 -13.02 8.44 3.01
C TRP A 218 -12.88 6.93 2.79
N GLU A 219 -13.96 6.29 2.35
CA GLU A 219 -13.99 4.88 1.99
C GLU A 219 -14.52 4.71 0.55
N SER A 220 -13.65 4.25 -0.35
CA SER A 220 -13.97 4.14 -1.78
C SER A 220 -14.99 3.04 -2.12
N PHE A 221 -15.21 2.11 -1.19
CA PHE A 221 -16.29 1.15 -1.22
C PHE A 221 -16.90 1.14 0.19
N PRO A 222 -18.13 1.66 0.38
CA PRO A 222 -18.78 1.56 1.68
C PRO A 222 -18.94 0.08 2.01
N GLU A 223 -18.41 -0.34 3.14
CA GLU A 223 -18.64 -1.70 3.62
C GLU A 223 -20.14 -1.89 3.79
N ILE A 224 -20.69 -2.93 3.16
CA ILE A 224 -22.04 -3.37 3.49
C ILE A 224 -21.96 -3.87 4.92
N ASP A 225 -22.50 -3.09 5.87
CA ASP A 225 -22.65 -3.52 7.24
C ASP A 225 -23.42 -4.84 7.25
N ALA A 226 -22.71 -5.94 7.53
CA ALA A 226 -23.30 -7.27 7.73
C ALA A 226 -24.12 -7.36 9.05
N ALA A 227 -24.53 -6.20 9.58
CA ALA A 227 -25.33 -6.04 10.77
C ALA A 227 -26.82 -6.29 10.48
N THR A 228 -27.18 -7.49 10.02
CA THR A 228 -28.60 -7.90 9.96
C THR A 228 -28.89 -9.41 10.01
N VAL A 229 -27.95 -10.28 10.43
CA VAL A 229 -28.27 -11.70 10.72
C VAL A 229 -27.59 -12.22 11.99
N ASN A 230 -27.88 -11.60 13.13
CA ASN A 230 -27.77 -12.26 14.44
C ASN A 230 -29.16 -12.82 14.84
N ASP A 231 -29.71 -13.71 14.01
CA ASP A 231 -30.81 -14.57 14.45
C ASP A 231 -30.20 -15.83 15.08
N HIS A 232 -30.28 -15.94 16.41
CA HIS A 232 -29.73 -17.06 17.18
C HIS A 232 -30.65 -18.30 17.15
N THR A 233 -31.35 -18.54 16.03
CA THR A 233 -31.95 -19.85 15.76
C THR A 233 -30.84 -20.88 15.49
N ASP A 234 -31.11 -22.18 15.64
CA ASP A 234 -30.12 -23.27 15.54
C ASP A 234 -29.51 -23.49 14.13
N ASN A 235 -29.63 -22.50 13.23
CA ASN A 235 -29.12 -22.51 11.87
C ASN A 235 -27.72 -21.88 11.79
N ALA A 236 -26.89 -22.40 10.88
CA ALA A 236 -25.61 -21.76 10.55
C ALA A 236 -25.82 -20.37 9.91
N PRO A 237 -24.93 -19.40 10.18
CA PRO A 237 -25.09 -18.02 9.70
C PRO A 237 -25.07 -17.92 8.17
N THR A 238 -25.84 -16.97 7.66
CA THR A 238 -26.07 -16.78 6.22
C THR A 238 -25.41 -15.52 5.64
N SER A 239 -24.60 -14.81 6.44
CA SER A 239 -23.78 -13.69 5.99
C SER A 239 -22.45 -13.62 6.75
N ASN A 240 -21.39 -13.16 6.10
CA ASN A 240 -20.05 -13.04 6.68
C ASN A 240 -20.04 -12.01 7.84
N PRO A 241 -19.71 -12.41 9.09
CA PRO A 241 -19.61 -11.47 10.20
C PRO A 241 -18.35 -10.61 10.10
N LYS A 242 -18.21 -9.63 11.01
CA LYS A 242 -17.00 -8.80 11.12
C LYS A 242 -15.78 -9.67 11.46
N THR A 243 -14.59 -9.26 11.03
CA THR A 243 -13.33 -9.94 11.38
C THR A 243 -13.17 -10.08 12.90
N PRO A 244 -12.70 -11.24 13.43
CA PRO A 244 -12.69 -11.51 14.86
C PRO A 244 -11.81 -10.54 15.66
N SER A 245 -12.20 -10.25 16.91
CA SER A 245 -11.58 -9.24 17.78
C SER A 245 -10.15 -9.58 18.24
N PHE A 246 -9.70 -10.83 18.03
CA PHE A 246 -8.32 -11.25 18.24
C PHE A 246 -7.41 -10.98 17.03
N VAL A 247 -7.96 -10.73 15.84
CA VAL A 247 -7.16 -10.36 14.66
C VAL A 247 -6.67 -8.92 14.82
N VAL A 248 -5.37 -8.78 15.02
CA VAL A 248 -4.71 -7.46 15.11
C VAL A 248 -4.80 -6.76 13.75
N LYS A 249 -5.43 -5.58 13.70
CA LYS A 249 -5.59 -4.79 12.47
C LYS A 249 -4.25 -4.53 11.77
N THR A 250 -4.30 -4.39 10.45
CA THR A 250 -3.13 -4.12 9.58
C THR A 250 -2.90 -2.64 9.32
N ASP A 251 -3.58 -1.75 10.05
CA ASP A 251 -3.45 -0.30 9.87
C ASP A 251 -2.04 0.19 10.26
N MET A 252 -1.54 1.14 9.49
CA MET A 252 -0.16 1.65 9.58
C MET A 252 -0.13 3.15 9.32
N GLY A 253 0.60 3.89 10.17
CA GLY A 253 0.89 5.31 9.95
C GLY A 253 1.74 5.53 8.70
N ARG A 254 1.48 6.63 7.98
CA ARG A 254 2.37 7.13 6.92
C ARG A 254 3.61 7.76 7.57
N VAL A 255 4.78 7.60 6.95
CA VAL A 255 6.07 8.05 7.51
C VAL A 255 6.12 9.55 7.79
N GLN A 256 5.34 10.36 7.06
CA GLN A 256 5.19 11.80 7.26
C GLN A 256 4.71 12.19 8.68
N ASN A 257 4.06 11.27 9.41
CA ASN A 257 3.66 11.44 10.81
C ASN A 257 4.72 10.96 11.80
N CYS A 258 5.95 10.69 11.35
CA CYS A 258 7.00 10.10 12.17
C CYS A 258 8.27 10.96 12.25
N PRO A 259 8.19 12.30 12.52
CA PRO A 259 9.36 13.18 12.57
C PRO A 259 10.39 12.72 13.62
N ASN A 260 9.89 12.11 14.70
CA ASN A 260 10.67 11.47 15.76
C ASN A 260 11.71 10.45 15.27
N LEU A 261 11.53 9.82 14.10
CA LEU A 261 12.50 8.87 13.51
C LEU A 261 13.88 9.50 13.27
N PHE A 262 13.92 10.81 13.04
CA PHE A 262 15.15 11.54 12.67
C PHE A 262 15.73 12.34 13.85
N VAL A 263 14.91 12.73 14.82
CA VAL A 263 15.33 13.61 15.93
C VAL A 263 15.59 12.89 17.27
N LYS A 264 14.84 11.84 17.64
CA LYS A 264 15.02 11.21 18.97
C LYS A 264 16.12 10.13 18.90
N PRO A 265 17.17 10.16 19.76
CA PRO A 265 18.33 9.25 19.66
C PRO A 265 17.99 7.75 19.61
N LYS A 266 16.90 7.31 20.26
CA LYS A 266 16.48 5.90 20.28
C LYS A 266 16.31 5.27 18.88
N TYR A 267 15.88 6.03 17.88
CA TYR A 267 15.67 5.52 16.53
C TYR A 267 16.96 5.33 15.72
N GLN A 268 18.09 5.87 16.19
CA GLN A 268 19.39 5.64 15.55
C GLN A 268 19.85 4.17 15.68
N LEU A 269 19.41 3.51 16.76
CA LEU A 269 19.78 2.12 17.10
C LEU A 269 18.71 1.09 16.71
N PHE A 270 17.46 1.52 16.47
CA PHE A 270 16.39 0.60 16.11
C PHE A 270 16.56 0.04 14.69
N LEU A 271 16.52 -1.29 14.61
CA LEU A 271 16.59 -2.03 13.36
C LEU A 271 15.19 -2.26 12.80
N PHE A 272 14.99 -1.95 11.52
CA PHE A 272 13.73 -2.15 10.82
C PHE A 272 13.91 -3.19 9.70
N GLN A 273 12.97 -4.14 9.57
CA GLN A 273 12.79 -4.89 8.32
C GLN A 273 12.19 -3.94 7.28
N GLU A 274 12.86 -3.76 6.15
CA GLU A 274 12.30 -3.08 4.97
C GLU A 274 11.70 -4.12 4.02
N SER A 275 10.46 -3.89 3.59
CA SER A 275 9.78 -4.75 2.60
C SER A 275 8.97 -3.93 1.60
N ILE A 276 8.78 -4.46 0.39
CA ILE A 276 7.88 -3.89 -0.61
C ILE A 276 6.45 -3.89 -0.07
N LYS A 277 5.78 -2.73 -0.13
CA LYS A 277 4.33 -2.67 0.03
C LYS A 277 3.70 -3.16 -1.26
N MET A 278 3.02 -4.30 -1.19
CA MET A 278 2.35 -4.91 -2.35
C MET A 278 0.95 -4.31 -2.54
N ASP A 279 0.60 -4.02 -3.80
CA ASP A 279 -0.67 -3.45 -4.24
C ASP A 279 -1.70 -4.58 -4.41
N GLY A 280 -2.33 -4.96 -3.29
CA GLY A 280 -3.21 -6.13 -3.21
C GLY A 280 -4.45 -5.90 -2.34
N ALA A 281 -4.94 -6.99 -1.74
CA ALA A 281 -5.96 -6.97 -0.72
C ALA A 281 -5.50 -7.71 0.53
N SER A 282 -5.56 -7.03 1.68
CA SER A 282 -5.26 -7.62 2.98
C SER A 282 -6.11 -8.85 3.28
N MET A 283 -5.45 -9.89 3.79
CA MET A 283 -6.01 -11.20 4.13
C MET A 283 -5.45 -11.68 5.47
N THR A 284 -6.28 -12.31 6.29
CA THR A 284 -5.82 -13.03 7.48
C THR A 284 -6.28 -14.50 7.41
N ILE A 285 -5.41 -15.43 7.77
CA ILE A 285 -5.72 -16.84 7.96
C ILE A 285 -5.41 -17.17 9.41
N TYR A 286 -6.41 -17.58 10.18
CA TYR A 286 -6.24 -17.88 11.59
C TYR A 286 -6.58 -19.33 11.89
N TYR A 287 -5.99 -19.86 12.96
CA TYR A 287 -6.38 -21.12 13.55
C TYR A 287 -6.54 -20.93 15.06
N VAL A 288 -7.64 -21.43 15.61
CA VAL A 288 -7.95 -21.44 17.05
C VAL A 288 -8.18 -22.88 17.48
N THR A 289 -7.41 -23.33 18.45
CA THR A 289 -7.50 -24.66 19.08
C THR A 289 -8.82 -24.82 19.84
N ASN A 290 -9.28 -26.06 20.01
CA ASN A 290 -10.49 -26.34 20.81
C ASN A 290 -10.38 -25.81 22.24
N ASP A 291 -9.18 -25.82 22.84
CA ASP A 291 -8.92 -25.34 24.20
C ASP A 291 -9.11 -23.81 24.32
N SER A 292 -8.81 -23.07 23.25
CA SER A 292 -8.97 -21.61 23.16
C SER A 292 -10.30 -21.16 22.55
N MET A 293 -11.12 -22.07 22.01
CA MET A 293 -12.46 -21.74 21.48
C MET A 293 -13.39 -21.07 22.53
N PRO A 294 -13.42 -21.48 23.82
CA PRO A 294 -14.26 -20.81 24.83
C PRO A 294 -13.83 -19.38 25.18
N THR A 295 -12.60 -18.98 24.84
CA THR A 295 -12.03 -17.68 25.23
C THR A 295 -11.70 -16.84 24.00
N ALA A 296 -10.60 -17.14 23.30
CA ALA A 296 -10.19 -16.45 22.09
C ALA A 296 -11.18 -16.66 20.93
N GLY A 297 -11.81 -17.84 20.85
CA GLY A 297 -12.83 -18.14 19.84
C GLY A 297 -14.26 -17.72 20.19
N SER A 298 -14.47 -16.98 21.28
CA SER A 298 -15.82 -16.70 21.82
C SER A 298 -16.70 -15.82 20.92
N ASP A 299 -16.10 -15.00 20.05
CA ASP A 299 -16.78 -14.19 19.04
C ASP A 299 -16.94 -14.89 17.69
N LEU A 300 -16.44 -16.13 17.55
CA LEU A 300 -16.54 -16.89 16.31
C LEU A 300 -17.93 -17.51 16.13
N PRO A 301 -18.57 -17.37 14.95
CA PRO A 301 -19.86 -17.97 14.69
C PRO A 301 -19.80 -19.50 14.73
N ARG A 302 -20.87 -20.19 15.13
CA ARG A 302 -20.93 -21.65 14.95
C ARG A 302 -20.95 -22.00 13.46
N LEU A 303 -20.14 -22.99 13.08
CA LEU A 303 -20.14 -23.58 11.74
C LEU A 303 -21.11 -24.78 11.71
N PRO A 304 -21.74 -25.08 10.56
CA PRO A 304 -22.57 -26.28 10.42
C PRO A 304 -21.72 -27.55 10.48
N ALA A 305 -22.36 -28.69 10.76
CA ALA A 305 -21.73 -30.00 10.61
C ALA A 305 -21.43 -30.27 9.12
N LEU A 306 -20.33 -30.97 8.84
CA LEU A 306 -19.99 -31.40 7.48
C LEU A 306 -20.98 -32.49 7.03
N ASP A 307 -21.65 -32.28 5.90
CA ASP A 307 -22.61 -33.20 5.31
C ASP A 307 -22.50 -33.24 3.77
N TYR A 308 -23.21 -34.17 3.13
CA TYR A 308 -23.18 -34.30 1.67
C TYR A 308 -23.60 -33.01 0.94
N ALA A 309 -24.56 -32.25 1.48
CA ALA A 309 -25.04 -31.02 0.86
C ALA A 309 -23.98 -29.91 0.86
N ASN A 310 -23.10 -29.87 1.87
CA ASN A 310 -22.04 -28.85 2.01
C ASN A 310 -20.62 -29.33 1.66
N THR A 311 -20.40 -30.60 1.26
CA THR A 311 -19.10 -31.10 0.73
C THR A 311 -18.47 -30.26 -0.39
N HIS A 312 -19.29 -29.59 -1.20
CA HIS A 312 -18.84 -28.73 -2.29
C HIS A 312 -18.30 -27.35 -1.85
N THR A 313 -18.26 -27.11 -0.53
CA THR A 313 -17.85 -25.84 0.09
C THR A 313 -16.47 -25.95 0.74
N PHE A 314 -15.91 -24.83 1.21
CA PHE A 314 -14.63 -24.82 1.92
C PHE A 314 -14.73 -25.32 3.38
N LEU A 315 -15.91 -25.70 3.86
CA LEU A 315 -16.15 -26.15 5.25
C LEU A 315 -15.21 -27.28 5.70
N GLN A 316 -14.91 -28.23 4.81
CA GLN A 316 -13.98 -29.34 5.08
C GLN A 316 -12.53 -28.89 5.35
N HIS A 317 -12.15 -27.67 4.96
CA HIS A 317 -10.82 -27.09 5.22
C HIS A 317 -10.80 -26.20 6.46
N ALA A 318 -11.98 -25.89 7.02
CA ALA A 318 -12.14 -25.02 8.19
C ALA A 318 -12.30 -25.79 9.50
N VAL A 319 -12.98 -26.94 9.48
CA VAL A 319 -13.27 -27.76 10.67
C VAL A 319 -12.21 -28.85 10.82
N HIS A 320 -11.47 -28.84 11.94
CA HIS A 320 -10.46 -29.86 12.26
C HIS A 320 -10.75 -30.50 13.62
N PRO A 321 -10.34 -31.75 13.87
CA PRO A 321 -10.56 -32.42 15.17
C PRO A 321 -9.97 -31.65 16.37
N SER A 322 -8.92 -30.87 16.13
CA SER A 322 -8.14 -30.12 17.11
C SER A 322 -8.49 -28.63 17.22
N GLY A 323 -9.38 -28.11 16.37
CA GLY A 323 -9.69 -26.68 16.33
C GLY A 323 -10.37 -26.22 15.03
N ARG A 324 -10.48 -24.91 14.87
CA ARG A 324 -11.06 -24.26 13.68
C ARG A 324 -10.02 -23.38 12.98
N LEU A 325 -9.98 -23.50 11.65
CA LEU A 325 -9.37 -22.52 10.76
C LEU A 325 -10.42 -21.54 10.23
N GLY A 326 -10.06 -20.27 10.08
CA GLY A 326 -10.86 -19.28 9.36
C GLY A 326 -10.01 -18.38 8.48
N VAL A 327 -10.68 -17.69 7.57
CA VAL A 327 -10.05 -16.83 6.56
C VAL A 327 -10.83 -15.53 6.51
N CYS A 328 -10.16 -14.40 6.73
CA CYS A 328 -10.76 -13.09 6.74
C CYS A 328 -10.25 -12.24 5.57
N THR A 329 -11.10 -11.31 5.13
CA THR A 329 -10.65 -10.11 4.39
C THR A 329 -9.98 -9.14 5.38
N ARG A 330 -9.92 -7.84 5.07
CA ARG A 330 -9.56 -6.81 6.06
C ARG A 330 -10.61 -6.71 7.20
N ASN A 331 -11.89 -6.91 6.89
CA ASN A 331 -13.00 -6.51 7.77
C ASN A 331 -14.11 -7.56 7.96
N GLN A 332 -14.13 -8.64 7.18
CA GLN A 332 -15.11 -9.74 7.29
C GLN A 332 -14.42 -11.10 7.53
N ASP A 333 -14.99 -11.95 8.38
CA ASP A 333 -14.67 -13.38 8.45
C ASP A 333 -15.47 -14.13 7.38
N LEU A 334 -14.80 -14.86 6.49
CA LEU A 334 -15.43 -15.48 5.32
C LEU A 334 -15.94 -16.87 5.66
N LEU A 335 -17.26 -17.00 5.75
CA LEU A 335 -17.93 -18.24 6.15
C LEU A 335 -17.65 -19.38 5.15
N PRO A 336 -16.99 -20.46 5.57
CA PRO A 336 -16.50 -21.50 4.66
C PRO A 336 -17.62 -22.35 4.06
N HIS A 337 -18.77 -22.48 4.73
CA HIS A 337 -19.96 -23.18 4.22
C HIS A 337 -20.78 -22.35 3.22
N GLN A 338 -20.46 -21.06 3.04
CA GLN A 338 -21.08 -20.21 2.02
C GLN A 338 -20.25 -20.08 0.73
N LEU A 339 -19.03 -20.64 0.74
CA LEU A 339 -18.03 -20.46 -0.31
C LEU A 339 -17.55 -21.83 -0.82
N PRO A 340 -17.35 -22.04 -2.13
CA PRO A 340 -17.45 -21.04 -3.19
C PRO A 340 -18.91 -20.68 -3.50
N SER A 341 -19.21 -19.38 -3.53
CA SER A 341 -20.54 -18.88 -3.83
C SER A 341 -20.89 -19.13 -5.30
N LYS A 342 -22.08 -19.69 -5.53
CA LYS A 342 -22.61 -20.05 -6.87
C LYS A 342 -23.27 -18.87 -7.60
N THR A 343 -23.67 -17.83 -6.87
CA THR A 343 -24.43 -16.69 -7.39
C THR A 343 -23.61 -15.42 -7.52
N VAL A 344 -22.63 -15.22 -6.63
CA VAL A 344 -21.72 -14.06 -6.64
C VAL A 344 -20.30 -14.56 -6.33
N PRO A 345 -19.38 -14.68 -7.31
CA PRO A 345 -18.04 -15.24 -7.11
C PRO A 345 -17.09 -14.43 -6.20
N SER A 346 -17.58 -13.42 -5.48
CA SER A 346 -16.76 -12.59 -4.59
C SER A 346 -16.14 -13.44 -3.48
N HIS A 347 -14.92 -13.11 -3.12
CA HIS A 347 -14.15 -13.68 -2.02
C HIS A 347 -13.73 -15.17 -2.12
N ASN A 348 -14.22 -15.94 -3.11
CA ASN A 348 -13.77 -17.34 -3.35
C ASN A 348 -12.23 -17.46 -3.42
N HIS A 349 -11.56 -16.44 -3.97
CA HIS A 349 -10.11 -16.36 -4.13
C HIS A 349 -9.32 -16.32 -2.81
N TYR A 350 -9.89 -15.84 -1.70
CA TYR A 350 -9.24 -15.85 -0.39
C TYR A 350 -9.04 -17.30 0.10
N TRP A 351 -10.13 -18.06 0.27
CA TRP A 351 -10.07 -19.46 0.68
C TRP A 351 -9.23 -20.30 -0.30
N THR A 352 -9.39 -20.08 -1.61
CA THR A 352 -8.60 -20.78 -2.64
C THR A 352 -7.09 -20.55 -2.46
N ALA A 353 -6.66 -19.32 -2.18
CA ALA A 353 -5.24 -19.01 -1.94
C ALA A 353 -4.72 -19.61 -0.62
N ALA A 354 -5.51 -19.60 0.45
CA ALA A 354 -5.14 -20.25 1.72
C ALA A 354 -4.96 -21.77 1.58
N ILE A 355 -5.84 -22.41 0.80
CA ILE A 355 -5.77 -23.85 0.51
C ILE A 355 -4.55 -24.15 -0.37
N ALA A 356 -4.31 -23.36 -1.43
CA ALA A 356 -3.17 -23.51 -2.33
C ALA A 356 -1.82 -23.29 -1.62
N ALA A 357 -1.76 -22.41 -0.62
CA ALA A 357 -0.60 -22.22 0.26
C ALA A 357 -0.46 -23.28 1.36
N ASN A 358 -1.28 -24.35 1.31
CA ASN A 358 -1.36 -25.44 2.28
C ASN A 358 -1.61 -25.05 3.75
N LEU A 359 -2.08 -23.84 4.03
CA LEU A 359 -2.30 -23.35 5.41
C LEU A 359 -3.35 -24.17 6.15
N HIS A 360 -4.28 -24.77 5.41
CA HIS A 360 -5.29 -25.70 5.92
C HIS A 360 -4.75 -27.04 6.45
N GLN A 361 -3.47 -27.35 6.21
CA GLN A 361 -2.77 -28.49 6.82
C GLN A 361 -1.70 -28.02 7.81
N ILE A 362 -0.98 -26.94 7.47
CA ILE A 362 0.11 -26.40 8.30
C ILE A 362 -0.42 -25.93 9.67
N LEU A 363 -1.48 -25.12 9.71
CA LEU A 363 -1.94 -24.53 10.98
C LEU A 363 -2.53 -25.58 11.95
N PRO A 364 -3.39 -26.53 11.52
CA PRO A 364 -3.86 -27.61 12.40
C PRO A 364 -2.72 -28.54 12.85
N PHE A 365 -1.75 -28.83 11.98
CA PHE A 365 -0.59 -29.66 12.33
C PHE A 365 0.29 -29.02 13.42
N LEU A 366 0.46 -27.69 13.38
CA LEU A 366 1.15 -26.93 14.43
C LEU A 366 0.34 -26.83 15.73
N ASN A 367 -0.98 -27.07 15.65
CA ASN A 367 -1.98 -27.02 16.72
C ASN A 367 -1.78 -25.87 17.73
N ARG A 368 -1.68 -24.63 17.21
CA ARG A 368 -1.42 -23.43 18.01
C ARG A 368 -2.29 -22.27 17.55
N ASP A 369 -2.78 -21.50 18.52
CA ASP A 369 -3.56 -20.29 18.29
C ASP A 369 -2.72 -19.19 17.62
N MET A 370 -2.89 -19.01 16.31
CA MET A 370 -2.16 -17.98 15.55
C MET A 370 -2.94 -17.45 14.35
N ALA A 371 -2.61 -16.22 13.95
CA ALA A 371 -3.15 -15.56 12.77
C ALA A 371 -1.99 -15.14 11.84
N ILE A 372 -1.93 -15.72 10.65
CA ILE A 372 -1.04 -15.32 9.56
C ILE A 372 -1.72 -14.19 8.79
N GLN A 373 -1.03 -13.07 8.60
CA GLN A 373 -1.52 -11.96 7.78
C GLN A 373 -0.68 -11.86 6.51
N ALA A 374 -1.36 -11.75 5.38
CA ALA A 374 -0.78 -11.82 4.05
C ALA A 374 -1.46 -10.82 3.12
N GLU A 375 -0.73 -10.38 2.10
CA GLU A 375 -1.30 -9.62 1.01
C GLU A 375 -1.76 -10.60 -0.08
N LEU A 376 -3.06 -10.62 -0.39
CA LEU A 376 -3.58 -11.36 -1.51
C LEU A 376 -3.41 -10.54 -2.78
N VAL A 377 -2.78 -11.11 -3.80
CA VAL A 377 -2.65 -10.51 -5.13
C VAL A 377 -3.18 -11.47 -6.19
N GLY A 378 -3.64 -10.94 -7.32
CA GLY A 378 -4.13 -11.80 -8.40
C GLY A 378 -4.94 -11.08 -9.45
N ALA A 379 -5.51 -11.88 -10.35
CA ALA A 379 -6.09 -11.43 -11.60
C ALA A 379 -7.30 -10.50 -11.46
N THR A 380 -8.01 -10.56 -10.32
CA THR A 380 -9.16 -9.70 -10.00
C THR A 380 -8.89 -8.71 -8.86
N ILE A 381 -7.63 -8.54 -8.45
CA ILE A 381 -7.25 -7.68 -7.30
C ILE A 381 -6.53 -6.41 -7.80
N GLN A 382 -6.98 -5.23 -7.38
CA GLN A 382 -6.37 -3.91 -7.65
C GLN A 382 -6.03 -3.59 -9.13
N GLY A 383 -6.78 -4.16 -10.07
CA GLY A 383 -6.48 -4.04 -11.50
C GLY A 383 -5.29 -4.88 -11.98
N ASN A 384 -4.89 -5.89 -11.20
CA ASN A 384 -3.88 -6.89 -11.49
C ASN A 384 -2.49 -6.30 -11.85
N PRO A 385 -1.87 -5.49 -10.96
CA PRO A 385 -0.57 -4.86 -11.22
C PRO A 385 0.57 -5.86 -11.42
N TYR A 386 0.39 -7.12 -11.00
CA TYR A 386 1.39 -8.19 -11.07
C TYR A 386 1.19 -9.20 -12.21
N GLY A 387 0.28 -8.93 -13.15
CA GLY A 387 0.12 -9.70 -14.38
C GLY A 387 -0.28 -11.17 -14.18
N TYR A 388 -1.11 -11.46 -13.18
CA TYR A 388 -1.66 -12.80 -12.95
C TYR A 388 -2.63 -13.22 -14.07
N PRO A 389 -2.67 -14.51 -14.46
CA PRO A 389 -3.58 -14.99 -15.49
C PRO A 389 -5.04 -14.98 -15.00
N GLN A 390 -5.98 -14.62 -15.87
CA GLN A 390 -7.42 -14.56 -15.53
C GLN A 390 -8.04 -15.95 -15.28
N THR A 391 -7.46 -17.00 -15.85
CA THR A 391 -7.88 -18.39 -15.67
C THR A 391 -6.72 -19.25 -15.16
N PRO A 392 -7.00 -20.32 -14.37
CA PRO A 392 -5.96 -21.27 -14.00
C PRO A 392 -5.33 -21.89 -15.26
N THR A 393 -4.00 -21.94 -15.30
CA THR A 393 -3.26 -22.60 -16.38
C THR A 393 -2.78 -23.96 -15.91
N ILE A 394 -2.99 -25.01 -16.72
CA ILE A 394 -2.58 -26.38 -16.37
C ILE A 394 -1.05 -26.40 -16.28
N GLY A 395 -0.52 -26.71 -15.08
CA GLY A 395 0.92 -26.68 -14.81
C GLY A 395 1.56 -25.28 -14.79
N GLY A 396 0.77 -24.21 -14.83
CA GLY A 396 1.26 -22.83 -14.90
C GLY A 396 0.94 -21.99 -13.65
N ARG A 397 1.05 -20.67 -13.76
CA ARG A 397 0.86 -19.72 -12.66
C ARG A 397 -0.61 -19.75 -12.17
N PRO A 398 -0.88 -19.78 -10.85
CA PRO A 398 -2.23 -19.63 -10.31
C PRO A 398 -2.81 -18.25 -10.65
N THR A 399 -4.13 -18.07 -10.51
CA THR A 399 -4.80 -16.77 -10.74
C THR A 399 -4.61 -15.79 -9.58
N HIS A 400 -4.37 -16.31 -8.37
CA HIS A 400 -4.22 -15.55 -7.13
C HIS A 400 -3.16 -16.22 -6.25
N GLU A 401 -2.42 -15.42 -5.49
CA GLU A 401 -1.41 -15.87 -4.52
C GLU A 401 -1.42 -14.97 -3.29
N LEU A 402 -1.09 -15.53 -2.13
CA LEU A 402 -0.88 -14.78 -0.89
C LEU A 402 0.62 -14.59 -0.62
N PHE A 403 0.97 -13.44 -0.06
CA PHE A 403 2.33 -13.10 0.36
C PHE A 403 2.31 -12.71 1.84
N VAL A 404 2.82 -13.59 2.71
CA VAL A 404 2.88 -13.38 4.16
C VAL A 404 3.69 -12.14 4.50
N PHE A 405 3.20 -11.33 5.45
CA PHE A 405 3.94 -10.19 6.00
C PHE A 405 3.91 -10.11 7.54
N SER A 406 3.02 -10.87 8.20
CA SER A 406 2.84 -10.89 9.65
C SER A 406 2.45 -12.27 10.14
N ILE A 407 2.80 -12.59 11.38
CA ILE A 407 2.18 -13.66 12.16
C ILE A 407 1.91 -13.09 13.55
N THR A 408 0.70 -13.29 14.05
CA THR A 408 0.26 -12.86 15.38
C THR A 408 -0.04 -14.09 16.22
N ASP A 409 0.49 -14.09 17.44
CA ASP A 409 0.08 -15.03 18.49
C ASP A 409 -1.27 -14.56 19.06
N ILE A 410 -2.31 -15.37 18.90
CA ILE A 410 -3.70 -14.97 19.19
C ILE A 410 -3.92 -14.67 20.69
N PRO A 411 -3.48 -15.52 21.65
CA PRO A 411 -3.73 -15.29 23.08
C PRO A 411 -3.05 -14.02 23.60
N SER A 412 -1.82 -13.74 23.17
CA SER A 412 -1.10 -12.53 23.58
C SER A 412 -1.42 -11.29 22.74
N LYS A 413 -2.10 -11.44 21.60
CA LYS A 413 -2.28 -10.44 20.53
C LYS A 413 -0.96 -9.79 20.06
N LYS A 414 0.19 -10.44 20.27
CA LYS A 414 1.51 -9.92 19.88
C LYS A 414 1.93 -10.45 18.51
N ARG A 415 2.35 -9.52 17.64
CA ARG A 415 3.01 -9.87 16.38
C ARG A 415 4.38 -10.51 16.66
N TRP A 416 4.75 -11.50 15.87
CA TRP A 416 6.06 -12.13 15.91
C TRP A 416 7.14 -11.17 15.41
N HIS A 417 8.36 -11.34 15.92
CA HIS A 417 9.54 -10.64 15.40
C HIS A 417 9.70 -10.87 13.88
N PRO A 418 9.98 -9.83 13.06
CA PRO A 418 9.98 -9.97 11.59
C PRO A 418 10.81 -11.13 11.04
N ARG A 419 12.04 -11.35 11.55
CA ARG A 419 12.90 -12.49 11.16
C ARG A 419 12.25 -13.87 11.42
N LYS A 420 11.41 -13.99 12.46
CA LYS A 420 10.70 -15.23 12.78
C LYS A 420 9.57 -15.48 11.77
N VAL A 421 8.95 -14.43 11.25
CA VAL A 421 7.94 -14.52 10.18
C VAL A 421 8.58 -14.99 8.88
N GLU A 422 9.73 -14.43 8.50
CA GLU A 422 10.50 -14.88 7.32
C GLU A 422 10.95 -16.34 7.46
N ALA A 423 11.54 -16.71 8.60
CA ALA A 423 11.98 -18.08 8.85
C ALA A 423 10.82 -19.09 8.79
N PHE A 424 9.67 -18.73 9.37
CA PHE A 424 8.45 -19.55 9.29
C PHE A 424 7.95 -19.68 7.85
N ALA A 425 7.90 -18.59 7.09
CA ALA A 425 7.47 -18.62 5.70
C ALA A 425 8.38 -19.53 4.86
N ALA A 426 9.70 -19.38 4.98
CA ALA A 426 10.67 -20.24 4.31
C ALA A 426 10.56 -21.72 4.72
N GLN A 427 10.44 -22.00 6.02
CA GLN A 427 10.30 -23.36 6.56
C GLN A 427 9.06 -24.09 6.02
N HIS A 428 7.96 -23.37 5.80
CA HIS A 428 6.69 -23.94 5.35
C HIS A 428 6.40 -23.73 3.86
N GLY A 429 7.37 -23.24 3.07
CA GLY A 429 7.21 -23.01 1.62
C GLY A 429 6.22 -21.89 1.26
N LEU A 430 5.90 -21.01 2.21
CA LEU A 430 5.00 -19.89 2.02
C LEU A 430 5.72 -18.72 1.34
N LYS A 431 5.05 -18.07 0.38
CA LYS A 431 5.55 -16.81 -0.17
C LYS A 431 5.46 -15.72 0.90
N HIS A 432 6.53 -14.93 1.04
CA HIS A 432 6.59 -13.76 1.90
C HIS A 432 6.68 -12.50 1.02
N VAL A 433 6.15 -11.36 1.47
CA VAL A 433 6.35 -10.08 0.77
C VAL A 433 7.84 -9.80 0.54
N PRO A 434 8.27 -9.23 -0.60
CA PRO A 434 9.69 -9.04 -0.88
C PRO A 434 10.39 -8.20 0.21
N VAL A 435 11.28 -8.82 0.97
CA VAL A 435 12.12 -8.16 1.98
C VAL A 435 13.37 -7.64 1.29
N LEU A 436 13.65 -6.36 1.48
CA LEU A 436 14.78 -5.65 0.85
C LEU A 436 16.01 -5.60 1.74
N GLY A 437 15.82 -5.75 3.06
CA GLY A 437 16.92 -5.77 4.01
C GLY A 437 16.50 -5.42 5.44
N TYR A 438 17.52 -5.26 6.27
CA TYR A 438 17.41 -4.84 7.66
C TYR A 438 18.27 -3.60 7.88
N HIS A 439 17.65 -2.48 8.25
CA HIS A 439 18.29 -1.16 8.23
C HIS A 439 17.96 -0.39 9.51
N THR A 440 18.91 0.38 10.04
CA THR A 440 18.59 1.49 10.95
C THR A 440 18.17 2.70 10.10
N VAL A 441 17.30 3.57 10.60
CA VAL A 441 16.84 4.73 9.80
C VAL A 441 18.02 5.59 9.29
N PRO A 442 19.04 5.96 10.11
CA PRO A 442 20.18 6.74 9.63
C PRO A 442 21.03 6.06 8.55
N SER A 443 20.94 4.73 8.38
CA SER A 443 21.66 4.00 7.33
C SER A 443 21.01 4.12 5.94
N VAL A 444 19.76 4.59 5.88
CA VAL A 444 18.97 4.69 4.63
C VAL A 444 18.30 6.06 4.42
N ALA A 445 18.22 6.91 5.45
CA ALA A 445 17.60 8.24 5.38
C ALA A 445 18.07 9.19 6.49
N ARG A 446 18.15 10.48 6.15
CA ARG A 446 18.40 11.62 7.05
C ARG A 446 17.11 12.38 7.38
N HIS A 447 16.15 12.38 6.47
CA HIS A 447 14.84 13.01 6.60
C HIS A 447 13.76 12.29 5.78
N HIS A 448 12.49 12.65 5.96
CA HIS A 448 11.33 12.02 5.30
C HIS A 448 11.50 11.84 3.78
N GLN A 449 12.07 12.84 3.09
CA GLN A 449 12.23 12.83 1.63
C GLN A 449 13.07 11.63 1.12
N ASP A 450 14.15 11.27 1.82
CA ASP A 450 15.01 10.14 1.41
C ASP A 450 14.24 8.82 1.40
N LEU A 451 13.30 8.64 2.33
CA LEU A 451 12.44 7.46 2.37
C LEU A 451 11.40 7.50 1.25
N LEU A 452 10.82 8.67 0.95
CA LEU A 452 9.88 8.85 -0.16
C LEU A 452 10.54 8.55 -1.51
N ASP A 453 11.74 9.09 -1.75
CA ASP A 453 12.54 8.83 -2.95
C ASP A 453 12.92 7.35 -3.06
N ARG A 454 13.30 6.73 -1.93
CA ARG A 454 13.58 5.30 -1.85
C ARG A 454 12.36 4.44 -2.20
N ALA A 455 11.15 4.85 -1.81
CA ALA A 455 9.91 4.17 -2.18
C ALA A 455 9.57 4.36 -3.66
N GLU A 456 9.79 5.55 -4.21
CA GLU A 456 9.55 5.85 -5.64
C GLU A 456 10.42 4.98 -6.56
N LEU A 457 11.70 4.79 -6.21
CA LEU A 457 12.63 3.90 -6.92
C LEU A 457 12.16 2.43 -7.03
N LYS A 458 11.17 1.99 -6.23
CA LYS A 458 10.64 0.61 -6.29
C LYS A 458 9.50 0.43 -7.30
N ARG A 459 8.99 1.51 -7.91
CA ARG A 459 7.96 1.49 -8.97
C ARG A 459 6.68 0.71 -8.60
N GLY A 460 6.31 0.68 -7.32
CA GLY A 460 5.10 0.04 -6.78
C GLY A 460 4.39 0.97 -5.79
N GLU A 461 3.46 0.44 -4.96
CA GLU A 461 2.76 1.26 -3.96
C GLU A 461 3.72 1.92 -2.95
N GLY A 462 4.79 1.21 -2.57
CA GLY A 462 5.88 1.78 -1.78
C GLY A 462 6.58 0.74 -0.90
N LEU A 463 6.84 1.13 0.35
CA LEU A 463 7.62 0.39 1.33
C LEU A 463 6.89 0.28 2.68
N VAL A 464 7.22 -0.79 3.40
CA VAL A 464 6.80 -1.07 4.77
C VAL A 464 8.06 -1.28 5.61
N PHE A 465 8.19 -0.49 6.69
CA PHE A 465 9.25 -0.64 7.68
C PHE A 465 8.66 -1.18 9.00
N LYS A 466 9.24 -2.27 9.51
CA LYS A 466 8.78 -2.94 10.74
C LYS A 466 9.90 -2.97 11.78
N ASN A 467 9.73 -2.26 12.90
CA ASN A 467 10.71 -2.23 13.98
C ASN A 467 10.87 -3.63 14.60
N CYS A 468 12.11 -4.08 14.73
CA CYS A 468 12.48 -5.40 15.27
C CYS A 468 12.54 -5.44 16.79
N THR A 469 12.64 -4.28 17.45
CA THR A 469 12.79 -4.12 18.90
C THR A 469 11.44 -3.90 19.58
N ASP A 470 10.63 -2.96 19.09
CA ASP A 470 9.39 -2.52 19.75
C ASP A 470 8.10 -2.83 18.95
N GLY A 471 8.22 -3.43 17.77
CA GLY A 471 7.08 -3.86 16.97
C GLY A 471 6.29 -2.75 16.27
N ARG A 472 6.71 -1.48 16.34
CA ARG A 472 6.06 -0.36 15.64
C ARG A 472 6.37 -0.35 14.15
N TRP A 473 5.36 -0.08 13.33
CA TRP A 473 5.42 -0.17 11.88
C TRP A 473 5.01 1.16 11.23
N PHE A 474 5.65 1.52 10.12
CA PHE A 474 5.23 2.65 9.27
C PHE A 474 5.29 2.30 7.78
N LYS A 475 4.41 2.94 7.00
CA LYS A 475 4.38 2.82 5.53
C LYS A 475 4.96 4.08 4.88
N VAL A 476 5.74 3.89 3.82
CA VAL A 476 6.23 4.95 2.94
C VAL A 476 5.60 4.70 1.58
N LEU A 477 4.86 5.65 1.04
CA LEU A 477 4.13 5.46 -0.22
C LEU A 477 4.83 6.19 -1.36
N SER A 478 4.87 5.58 -2.55
CA SER A 478 5.33 6.22 -3.79
C SER A 478 4.33 7.31 -4.17
N ASN A 479 4.82 8.54 -4.32
CA ASN A 479 3.97 9.65 -4.73
C ASN A 479 3.46 9.47 -6.17
N ARG A 480 4.27 8.87 -7.07
CA ARG A 480 3.81 8.53 -8.42
C ARG A 480 2.69 7.50 -8.39
N TRP A 481 2.79 6.43 -7.59
CA TRP A 481 1.71 5.44 -7.47
C TRP A 481 0.44 6.09 -6.91
N ILE A 482 0.57 6.96 -5.90
CA ILE A 482 -0.57 7.74 -5.37
C ILE A 482 -1.20 8.62 -6.46
N LEU A 483 -0.41 9.30 -7.29
CA LEU A 483 -0.93 10.13 -8.37
C LEU A 483 -1.60 9.30 -9.49
N GLU A 484 -1.05 8.12 -9.82
CA GLU A 484 -1.56 7.22 -10.86
C GLU A 484 -2.87 6.50 -10.45
N LYS A 485 -2.96 6.03 -9.20
CA LYS A 485 -4.11 5.25 -8.68
C LYS A 485 -5.12 6.11 -7.90
N GLY A 486 -4.69 7.30 -7.48
CA GLY A 486 -5.26 8.07 -6.38
C GLY A 486 -4.82 7.52 -5.03
N ASP A 487 -4.80 8.38 -4.00
CA ASP A 487 -4.97 7.88 -2.63
C ASP A 487 -6.22 7.01 -2.59
N GLU A 488 -6.16 5.91 -1.84
CA GLU A 488 -7.11 4.79 -1.65
C GLU A 488 -8.62 5.09 -2.01
N MET A 489 -9.10 5.30 -3.26
CA MET A 489 -8.58 5.20 -4.65
C MET A 489 -9.37 6.18 -5.58
N HIS A 490 -8.79 6.83 -6.60
CA HIS A 490 -9.52 7.71 -7.58
C HIS A 490 -9.88 7.07 -8.93
N ALA A 491 -9.47 5.82 -9.18
CA ALA A 491 -9.64 5.13 -10.47
C ALA A 491 -11.10 5.06 -11.01
N ALA A 492 -12.11 5.08 -10.13
CA ALA A 492 -13.52 5.12 -10.55
C ALA A 492 -13.87 6.42 -11.29
N LYS A 493 -13.36 7.58 -10.84
CA LYS A 493 -13.57 8.87 -11.53
C LYS A 493 -12.81 8.93 -12.85
N ALA A 494 -11.61 8.35 -12.95
CA ALA A 494 -10.87 8.28 -14.22
C ALA A 494 -11.63 7.46 -15.28
N ALA A 495 -12.14 6.28 -14.93
CA ALA A 495 -12.96 5.46 -15.81
C ALA A 495 -14.30 6.12 -16.17
N ALA A 496 -14.94 6.82 -15.22
CA ALA A 496 -16.16 7.58 -15.47
C ALA A 496 -15.93 8.80 -16.38
N LYS A 497 -14.82 9.53 -16.22
CA LYS A 497 -14.47 10.71 -17.03
C LYS A 497 -14.07 10.32 -18.46
N ALA A 498 -13.45 9.15 -18.65
CA ALA A 498 -13.26 8.53 -19.96
C ALA A 498 -14.60 8.18 -20.63
N LYS A 499 -15.53 7.54 -19.89
CA LYS A 499 -16.90 7.26 -20.38
C LYS A 499 -17.73 8.53 -20.65
N ALA A 500 -17.55 9.60 -19.86
CA ALA A 500 -18.26 10.87 -20.02
C ALA A 500 -17.76 11.67 -21.23
N LYS A 501 -16.44 11.67 -21.51
CA LYS A 501 -15.90 12.21 -22.77
C LYS A 501 -16.47 11.50 -24.00
N GLY A 502 -16.88 10.24 -23.88
CA GLY A 502 -17.60 9.50 -24.93
C GLY A 502 -19.11 9.79 -25.05
N LYS A 503 -19.71 10.56 -24.13
CA LYS A 503 -21.16 10.88 -24.14
C LYS A 503 -21.49 12.35 -24.40
N GLY A 504 -20.49 13.23 -24.42
CA GLY A 504 -20.68 14.67 -24.65
C GLY A 504 -20.90 15.07 -26.12
N LYS A 505 -21.79 14.39 -26.86
CA LYS A 505 -22.17 14.79 -28.24
C LYS A 505 -23.45 14.11 -28.78
N GLU A 506 -24.54 14.11 -28.01
CA GLU A 506 -25.87 13.92 -28.60
C GLU A 506 -26.46 15.27 -29.05
N LYS A 507 -26.54 15.47 -30.36
CA LYS A 507 -27.48 16.40 -31.01
C LYS A 507 -28.54 15.59 -31.74
N GLU A 508 -29.72 16.17 -31.91
CA GLU A 508 -30.91 15.51 -32.44
C GLU A 508 -30.72 14.94 -33.86
N LYS A 509 -31.49 13.87 -34.14
CA LYS A 509 -31.51 13.15 -35.41
C LYS A 509 -31.91 14.03 -36.59
N VAL A 510 -31.15 13.96 -37.67
CA VAL A 510 -31.68 13.73 -39.03
C VAL A 510 -30.80 12.67 -39.70
N GLY A 511 -31.41 11.80 -40.50
CA GLY A 511 -30.76 10.57 -40.98
C GLY A 511 -29.78 10.75 -42.14
N GLY A 512 -28.89 9.76 -42.28
CA GLY A 512 -27.86 9.64 -43.30
C GLY A 512 -26.73 8.76 -42.75
N GLU A 513 -26.36 7.71 -43.48
CA GLU A 513 -25.18 6.91 -43.13
C GLU A 513 -23.93 7.70 -43.53
N GLU A 514 -23.24 8.31 -42.57
CA GLU A 514 -21.87 8.81 -42.74
C GLU A 514 -20.94 8.20 -41.69
N GLU A 515 -19.91 7.53 -42.21
CA GLU A 515 -18.91 6.79 -41.47
C GLU A 515 -17.83 7.76 -40.95
N VAL A 516 -17.86 8.07 -39.64
CA VAL A 516 -16.82 8.94 -39.04
C VAL A 516 -15.60 8.10 -38.69
N VAL A 517 -14.70 8.01 -39.67
CA VAL A 517 -13.36 7.40 -39.55
C VAL A 517 -12.57 8.02 -38.38
N ILE A 518 -12.27 7.20 -37.37
CA ILE A 518 -11.16 7.48 -36.47
C ILE A 518 -9.88 7.21 -37.27
N LYS A 519 -9.03 8.22 -37.47
CA LYS A 519 -7.70 8.02 -38.09
C LYS A 519 -6.80 7.18 -37.19
N GLY A 520 -6.99 5.87 -37.25
CA GLY A 520 -6.00 4.88 -36.87
C GLY A 520 -4.87 4.85 -37.89
N TRP A 521 -3.79 4.17 -37.51
CA TRP A 521 -2.66 3.90 -38.38
C TRP A 521 -3.05 2.77 -39.35
N GLU A 522 -3.16 3.08 -40.64
CA GLU A 522 -3.54 2.11 -41.68
C GLU A 522 -2.28 1.56 -42.35
N ALA A 523 -1.90 0.33 -42.00
CA ALA A 523 -0.88 -0.44 -42.70
C ALA A 523 -1.56 -1.41 -43.69
N SER A 524 -0.96 -1.60 -44.86
CA SER A 524 -1.44 -2.57 -45.86
C SER A 524 -1.35 -4.00 -45.35
N LYS A 525 -2.11 -4.90 -45.98
CA LYS A 525 -2.10 -6.32 -45.62
C LYS A 525 -0.72 -6.95 -45.85
N GLU A 526 -0.04 -6.54 -46.91
CA GLU A 526 1.33 -6.93 -47.23
C GLU A 526 2.32 -6.48 -46.15
N GLU A 527 2.19 -5.27 -45.60
CA GLU A 527 3.03 -4.78 -44.49
C GLU A 527 2.77 -5.58 -43.21
N VAL A 528 1.49 -5.81 -42.85
CA VAL A 528 1.11 -6.59 -41.67
C VAL A 528 1.61 -8.03 -41.74
N ASP A 529 1.51 -8.69 -42.89
CA ASP A 529 2.00 -10.06 -43.09
C ASP A 529 3.55 -10.11 -43.17
N THR A 530 4.21 -9.04 -43.65
CA THR A 530 5.68 -8.90 -43.63
C THR A 530 6.21 -8.72 -42.20
N ILE A 531 5.61 -7.82 -41.41
CA ILE A 531 5.93 -7.60 -40.00
C ILE A 531 5.75 -8.91 -39.21
N ARG A 532 4.66 -9.64 -39.45
CA ARG A 532 4.43 -10.95 -38.81
C ARG A 532 5.53 -11.95 -39.14
N LYS A 533 5.93 -12.05 -40.42
CA LYS A 533 7.05 -12.89 -40.85
C LYS A 533 8.38 -12.52 -40.18
N ILE A 534 8.65 -11.24 -39.98
CA ILE A 534 9.86 -10.78 -39.27
C ILE A 534 9.83 -11.29 -37.83
N PHE A 535 8.74 -11.06 -37.09
CA PHE A 535 8.62 -11.53 -35.70
C PHE A 535 8.65 -13.06 -35.56
N GLU A 536 8.03 -13.81 -36.47
CA GLU A 536 8.02 -15.28 -36.46
C GLU A 536 9.41 -15.91 -36.70
N ASN A 537 10.33 -15.22 -37.36
CA ASN A 537 11.68 -15.73 -37.67
C ASN A 537 12.81 -15.06 -36.87
N LEU A 538 12.48 -14.07 -36.03
CA LEU A 538 13.42 -13.19 -35.35
C LEU A 538 14.42 -13.95 -34.46
N GLU A 539 13.96 -14.96 -33.72
CA GLU A 539 14.82 -15.79 -32.87
C GLU A 539 15.88 -16.57 -33.68
N GLU A 540 15.52 -17.11 -34.86
CA GLU A 540 16.48 -17.84 -35.70
C GLU A 540 17.51 -16.90 -36.33
N TRP A 541 17.12 -15.66 -36.65
CA TRP A 541 18.02 -14.63 -37.16
C TRP A 541 18.98 -14.12 -36.06
N MET A 542 18.48 -13.84 -34.86
CA MET A 542 19.31 -13.51 -33.69
C MET A 542 20.26 -14.65 -33.30
N ARG A 543 19.96 -15.90 -33.65
CA ARG A 543 20.85 -17.05 -33.44
C ARG A 543 21.91 -17.24 -34.53
N ARG A 544 21.83 -16.49 -35.64
CA ARG A 544 22.77 -16.53 -36.78
C ARG A 544 23.59 -15.25 -36.94
N ASP A 545 23.11 -14.12 -36.45
CA ASP A 545 23.77 -12.82 -36.53
C ASP A 545 23.92 -12.20 -35.13
N ASP A 546 25.15 -12.24 -34.60
CA ASP A 546 25.48 -11.66 -33.29
C ASP A 546 25.35 -10.12 -33.25
N GLY A 547 25.40 -9.46 -34.42
CA GLY A 547 25.17 -8.03 -34.55
C GLY A 547 23.71 -7.66 -34.35
N LEU A 548 22.80 -8.35 -35.04
CA LEU A 548 21.35 -8.22 -34.81
C LEU A 548 21.01 -8.54 -33.36
N LYS A 549 21.52 -9.65 -32.84
CA LYS A 549 21.25 -10.07 -31.46
C LYS A 549 21.63 -8.99 -30.46
N LYS A 550 22.84 -8.44 -30.58
CA LYS A 550 23.32 -7.36 -29.71
C LYS A 550 22.50 -6.08 -29.88
N TRP A 551 22.10 -5.73 -31.10
CA TRP A 551 21.21 -4.60 -31.37
C TRP A 551 19.84 -4.79 -30.70
N MET A 552 19.25 -6.00 -30.81
CA MET A 552 17.99 -6.37 -30.16
C MET A 552 18.10 -6.37 -28.63
N GLU A 553 19.21 -6.82 -28.05
CA GLU A 553 19.48 -6.72 -26.61
C GLU A 553 19.61 -5.25 -26.14
N GLU A 554 20.15 -4.34 -26.98
CA GLU A 554 20.13 -2.90 -26.69
C GLU A 554 18.73 -2.29 -26.86
N TRP A 555 17.95 -2.74 -27.84
CA TRP A 555 16.59 -2.30 -28.09
C TRP A 555 15.63 -2.76 -26.98
N GLU A 556 15.70 -4.01 -26.54
CA GLU A 556 14.95 -4.53 -25.38
C GLU A 556 15.36 -3.84 -24.08
N ARG A 557 16.64 -3.52 -23.90
CA ARG A 557 17.11 -2.72 -22.76
C ARG A 557 16.57 -1.28 -22.79
N GLY A 558 16.23 -0.77 -23.97
CA GLY A 558 15.41 0.43 -24.15
C GLY A 558 13.91 0.19 -23.91
N TRP A 559 13.36 -0.93 -24.39
CA TRP A 559 11.92 -1.23 -24.29
C TRP A 559 11.48 -1.62 -22.87
N GLN A 560 12.37 -2.20 -22.07
CA GLN A 560 12.18 -2.43 -20.63
C GLN A 560 12.07 -1.10 -19.84
N SER A 561 12.33 0.06 -20.46
CA SER A 561 11.99 1.36 -19.88
C SER A 561 10.52 1.80 -20.12
N GLY A 562 9.73 1.13 -20.98
CA GLY A 562 8.33 1.55 -21.22
C GLY A 562 7.44 0.65 -22.10
N VAL A 563 6.63 -0.20 -21.43
CA VAL A 563 5.29 -0.71 -21.84
C VAL A 563 5.15 -1.55 -23.13
N VAL A 564 4.77 -2.82 -22.95
CA VAL A 564 4.16 -3.68 -23.98
C VAL A 564 2.64 -3.62 -23.89
N THR A 565 1.94 -3.47 -25.02
CA THR A 565 0.51 -3.82 -25.15
C THR A 565 0.28 -4.82 -26.28
N LYS A 566 -0.51 -5.86 -26.00
CA LYS A 566 -0.89 -6.90 -26.98
C LYS A 566 -2.06 -6.41 -27.84
N VAL A 567 -1.94 -6.53 -29.16
CA VAL A 567 -3.07 -6.44 -30.09
C VAL A 567 -3.75 -7.81 -30.20
N ALA A 568 -5.07 -7.86 -30.10
CA ALA A 568 -5.86 -9.05 -30.35
C ALA A 568 -6.45 -9.01 -31.78
N ALA A 569 -6.19 -10.05 -32.58
CA ALA A 569 -6.73 -10.16 -33.94
C ALA A 569 -8.20 -10.60 -33.93
N LYS A 570 -9.02 -10.08 -34.85
CA LYS A 570 -10.39 -10.57 -35.07
C LYS A 570 -10.83 -10.42 -36.53
N GLY A 571 -11.27 -11.53 -37.12
CA GLY A 571 -12.22 -11.56 -38.25
C GLY A 571 -11.63 -11.39 -39.65
N ALA A 572 -11.91 -12.35 -40.53
CA ALA A 572 -11.62 -12.29 -41.96
C ALA A 572 -12.90 -12.00 -42.77
N GLY A 573 -12.77 -11.42 -43.98
CA GLY A 573 -13.85 -11.38 -44.97
C GLY A 573 -13.61 -10.46 -46.19
N GLY A 574 -13.74 -11.01 -47.42
CA GLY A 574 -13.87 -10.30 -48.72
C GLY A 574 -12.58 -9.68 -49.31
N MET A 575 -12.23 -9.70 -50.61
CA MET A 575 -12.98 -9.51 -51.89
C MET A 575 -13.64 -8.12 -52.00
N ASP A 576 -13.52 -7.33 -53.08
CA ASP A 576 -12.81 -7.51 -54.37
C ASP A 576 -12.63 -6.16 -55.14
N SER A 577 -11.58 -6.08 -55.97
CA SER A 577 -11.49 -5.38 -57.27
C SER A 577 -11.26 -3.84 -57.41
N GLY A 578 -10.65 -3.45 -58.55
CA GLY A 578 -10.93 -2.16 -59.23
C GLY A 578 -9.83 -1.09 -59.25
N GLY A 579 -8.96 -1.09 -60.28
CA GLY A 579 -7.87 -0.11 -60.45
C GLY A 579 -8.23 1.32 -60.91
N GLY A 580 -7.23 2.20 -61.00
CA GLY A 580 -7.38 3.57 -61.50
C GLY A 580 -6.07 4.38 -61.56
N THR A 581 -5.48 4.51 -62.75
CA THR A 581 -4.23 5.24 -63.03
C THR A 581 -4.36 6.77 -62.97
N GLY A 582 -3.35 7.50 -62.44
CA GLY A 582 -3.25 8.97 -62.60
C GLY A 582 -1.87 9.56 -62.25
N LYS A 583 -1.12 10.07 -63.23
CA LYS A 583 0.23 10.69 -63.07
C LYS A 583 0.15 12.22 -62.97
N GLY A 584 1.03 12.88 -62.19
CA GLY A 584 1.19 14.35 -62.30
C GLY A 584 2.20 15.08 -61.41
N ARG A 585 3.51 15.06 -61.76
CA ARG A 585 4.58 16.11 -61.58
C ARG A 585 4.50 17.11 -60.40
N LYS A 586 5.46 17.13 -59.45
CA LYS A 586 6.87 17.68 -59.49
C LYS A 586 7.03 19.20 -59.32
N ALA A 587 7.54 19.63 -58.15
CA ALA A 587 8.60 20.63 -57.86
C ALA A 587 8.42 21.15 -56.40
N ALA A 588 9.28 20.98 -55.38
CA ALA A 588 10.75 21.06 -55.22
C ALA A 588 11.31 22.47 -54.93
N ALA A 589 11.52 22.80 -53.64
CA ALA A 589 12.75 23.43 -53.08
C ALA A 589 12.61 23.77 -51.57
N ALA A 590 13.68 23.52 -50.80
CA ALA A 590 13.85 23.68 -49.35
C ALA A 590 13.65 25.13 -48.82
N THR A 591 13.38 25.39 -47.52
CA THR A 591 14.43 25.39 -46.45
C THR A 591 13.84 25.40 -45.01
N GLN A 592 14.26 24.42 -44.20
CA GLN A 592 14.46 24.31 -42.73
C GLN A 592 13.62 25.05 -41.65
N ASN A 593 13.26 24.23 -40.63
CA ASN A 593 13.16 24.47 -39.17
C ASN A 593 12.13 25.49 -38.63
N GLY A 594 11.42 25.26 -37.52
CA GLY A 594 11.29 24.14 -36.56
C GLY A 594 10.28 24.58 -35.46
N GLN A 595 9.76 23.81 -34.51
CA GLN A 595 9.90 22.41 -34.06
C GLN A 595 8.50 21.92 -33.59
N THR A 596 8.20 20.62 -33.66
CA THR A 596 7.00 20.04 -33.01
C THR A 596 7.30 18.73 -32.29
N ASN A 597 6.81 18.62 -31.05
CA ASN A 597 6.53 17.39 -30.30
C ASN A 597 7.57 16.26 -30.34
N ASN A 598 8.51 16.27 -29.38
CA ASN A 598 9.21 15.05 -28.98
C ASN A 598 8.27 14.13 -28.17
N GLY A 599 7.62 13.20 -28.85
CA GLY A 599 7.26 11.92 -28.25
C GLY A 599 8.52 11.07 -28.01
N PHE A 600 8.47 10.13 -27.06
CA PHE A 600 9.55 9.18 -26.78
C PHE A 600 10.05 8.51 -28.07
N GLY A 601 11.36 8.62 -28.36
CA GLY A 601 11.89 8.17 -29.64
C GLY A 601 13.33 7.65 -29.57
N VAL A 602 13.51 6.43 -30.08
CA VAL A 602 14.78 6.02 -30.70
C VAL A 602 15.08 7.02 -31.82
N SER A 603 16.34 7.44 -31.94
CA SER A 603 16.75 8.46 -32.92
C SER A 603 16.40 8.04 -34.35
N GLU A 604 16.00 9.02 -35.16
CA GLU A 604 15.65 8.85 -36.58
C GLU A 604 16.73 8.06 -37.35
N ALA A 605 18.01 8.41 -37.13
CA ALA A 605 19.16 7.67 -37.67
C ALA A 605 19.17 6.16 -37.33
N LYS A 606 18.73 5.77 -36.13
CA LYS A 606 18.65 4.35 -35.71
C LYS A 606 17.39 3.64 -36.23
N ARG A 607 16.29 4.36 -36.46
CA ARG A 607 15.10 3.77 -37.13
C ARG A 607 15.42 3.44 -38.57
N LYS A 608 16.03 4.40 -39.28
CA LYS A 608 16.51 4.22 -40.65
C LYS A 608 17.50 3.06 -40.79
N GLU A 609 18.49 2.97 -39.90
CA GLU A 609 19.46 1.87 -39.88
C GLU A 609 18.77 0.50 -39.76
N LEU A 610 17.74 0.39 -38.92
CA LEU A 610 16.96 -0.84 -38.78
C LEU A 610 16.05 -1.12 -39.99
N ALA A 611 15.42 -0.09 -40.57
CA ALA A 611 14.59 -0.19 -41.77
C ALA A 611 15.40 -0.71 -42.97
N ASP A 612 16.57 -0.09 -43.21
CA ASP A 612 17.52 -0.49 -44.26
C ASP A 612 18.04 -1.93 -44.03
N TRP A 613 18.29 -2.33 -42.78
CA TRP A 613 18.74 -3.68 -42.42
C TRP A 613 17.65 -4.74 -42.63
N LEU A 614 16.43 -4.48 -42.17
CA LEU A 614 15.26 -5.35 -42.34
C LEU A 614 14.68 -5.32 -43.77
N ARG A 615 15.09 -4.35 -44.59
CA ARG A 615 14.56 -4.06 -45.94
C ARG A 615 13.05 -3.77 -45.95
N ILE A 616 12.59 -3.04 -44.94
CA ILE A 616 11.22 -2.53 -44.82
C ILE A 616 11.24 -1.00 -44.92
N ASP A 617 10.08 -0.39 -45.15
CA ASP A 617 9.97 1.08 -45.14
C ASP A 617 10.18 1.63 -43.72
N GLU A 618 10.86 2.77 -43.59
CA GLU A 618 11.14 3.40 -42.29
C GLU A 618 9.85 3.81 -41.54
N SER A 619 8.78 4.12 -42.27
CA SER A 619 7.48 4.45 -41.69
C SER A 619 6.77 3.27 -41.01
N ALA A 620 7.27 2.03 -41.18
CA ALA A 620 6.76 0.85 -40.50
C ALA A 620 7.33 0.63 -39.07
N LEU A 621 8.23 1.52 -38.59
CA LEU A 621 8.96 1.45 -37.31
C LEU A 621 8.69 2.62 -36.33
#